data_AF-A0A7J3SM31-F1
#
_entry.id   AF-A0A7J3SM31-F1
#
_cell.length_a   1.000
_cell.length_b   1.000
_cell.length_c   1.000
_cell.angle_alpha   90.00
_cell.angle_beta   90.00
_cell.angle_gamma   90.00
#
_symmetry.space_group_name_H-M   'P 1'
#
loop_
_entity.id
_entity.type
_entity.pdbx_description
1 polymer ?
#
loop_
_entity_poly.entity_id
_entity_poly.type
_entity_poly.pdbx_seq_one_letter_code
_entity_poly.pdbx_strand_id
1 'polypeptide(L)' 'MQMRVVASAPGKVTLFGEHAVVYGHPALVVAIERRVYAFAESREDNVIKISAKDLRVPGIVISYIGS' A
#
# COMPACT_ATOMS: atom_id res chain seq x y z
N MET A 1 -26.15 -8.02 5.00
CA MET A 1 -25.18 -7.39 4.09
C MET A 1 -23.85 -7.32 4.82
N GLN A 2 -22.81 -8.01 4.33
CA GLN A 2 -21.48 -7.92 4.95
C GLN A 2 -20.91 -6.53 4.70
N MET A 3 -20.41 -5.89 5.76
CA MET A 3 -19.85 -4.55 5.69
C MET A 3 -18.47 -4.65 5.02
N ARG A 4 -18.37 -4.11 3.80
CA ARG A 4 -17.13 -4.02 3.05
C ARG A 4 -16.55 -2.62 3.21
N VAL A 5 -15.36 -2.53 3.79
CA VAL A 5 -14.60 -1.27 3.87
C VAL A 5 -13.66 -1.20 2.69
N VAL A 6 -13.61 -0.03 2.05
CA VAL A 6 -12.70 0.24 0.93
C VAL A 6 -11.82 1.43 1.31
N ALA A 7 -10.51 1.24 1.22
CA ALA A 7 -9.53 2.30 1.35
C ALA A 7 -8.75 2.45 0.04
N SER A 8 -8.26 3.65 -0.24
CA SER A 8 -7.37 3.87 -1.39
C SER A 8 -6.32 4.92 -1.11
N ALA A 9 -5.14 4.75 -1.72
CA ALA A 9 -4.03 5.68 -1.63
C ALA A 9 -3.52 6.03 -3.04
N PRO A 10 -3.21 7.31 -3.33
CA PRO A 10 -2.61 7.69 -4.61
C PRO A 10 -1.13 7.30 -4.65
N GLY A 11 -0.63 7.03 -5.85
CA GLY A 11 0.80 7.02 -6.13
C GLY A 11 1.37 8.43 -6.11
N LYS A 12 2.70 8.54 -6.14
CA LYS A 12 3.41 9.81 -6.22
C LYS A 12 4.45 9.79 -7.34
N VAL A 13 4.75 10.95 -7.88
CA VAL A 13 5.94 11.18 -8.73
C VAL A 13 6.74 12.35 -8.19
N THR A 14 8.06 12.28 -8.29
CA THR A 14 8.94 13.41 -7.97
C THR A 14 9.04 14.29 -9.21
N LEU A 15 8.64 15.56 -9.11
CA LEU A 15 8.73 16.51 -10.24
C LEU A 15 10.12 17.15 -10.32
N PHE A 16 10.70 17.48 -9.15
CA PHE A 16 12.02 18.12 -9.07
C PHE A 16 12.78 17.65 -7.84
N GLY A 17 14.11 17.66 -7.92
CA GLY A 17 14.99 17.41 -6.78
C GLY A 17 15.32 15.94 -6.54
N GLU A 18 15.16 15.06 -7.53
CA GLU A 18 15.44 13.61 -7.41
C GLU A 18 16.87 13.32 -6.93
N HIS A 19 17.85 14.04 -7.48
CA HIS A 19 19.24 13.92 -7.06
C HIS A 19 19.57 14.84 -5.88
N ALA A 20 18.86 15.97 -5.74
CA ALA A 20 19.12 16.97 -4.68
C ALA A 20 18.70 16.47 -3.29
N VAL A 21 17.61 15.70 -3.20
CA VAL A 21 17.09 15.16 -1.93
C VAL A 21 18.05 14.17 -1.27
N VAL A 22 18.89 13.51 -2.06
CA VAL A 22 19.95 12.61 -1.55
C VAL A 22 20.98 13.36 -0.71
N TYR A 23 21.14 14.67 -0.93
CA TYR A 23 22.07 15.54 -0.21
C TYR A 23 21.37 16.45 0.81
N GLY A 24 20.10 16.17 1.16
CA GLY A 24 19.35 16.93 2.18
C GLY A 24 18.68 18.21 1.67
N HIS A 25 18.64 18.45 0.36
CA HIS A 25 17.90 19.56 -0.23
C HIS A 25 16.43 19.17 -0.50
N PRO A 26 15.49 20.13 -0.60
CA PRO A 26 14.08 19.81 -0.82
C PRO A 26 13.82 19.21 -2.22
N ALA A 27 12.75 18.41 -2.31
CA ALA A 27 12.20 17.90 -3.56
C ALA A 27 10.70 18.23 -3.67
N LEU A 28 10.23 18.49 -4.88
CA LEU A 28 8.81 18.67 -5.17
C LEU A 28 8.21 17.35 -5.61
N VAL A 29 7.16 16.91 -4.93
CA VAL A 29 6.49 15.64 -5.20
C VAL A 29 5.00 15.88 -5.34
N VAL A 30 4.35 15.17 -6.26
CA VAL A 30 2.91 15.30 -6.49
C VAL A 30 2.23 13.94 -6.48
N ALA A 31 0.98 13.93 -6.00
CA ALA A 31 0.11 12.77 -6.13
C ALA A 31 -0.30 12.59 -7.60
N ILE A 32 -0.49 11.33 -8.00
CA ILE A 32 -1.01 10.97 -9.32
C ILE A 32 -2.21 10.04 -9.16
N GLU A 33 -3.07 10.00 -10.18
CA GLU A 33 -4.29 9.16 -10.21
C GLU A 33 -4.03 7.66 -10.35
N ARG A 34 -2.79 7.21 -10.16
CA ARG A 34 -2.45 5.79 -10.07
C ARG A 34 -2.65 5.33 -8.63
N ARG A 35 -3.82 4.77 -8.33
CA ARG A 35 -4.21 4.43 -6.94
C ARG A 35 -4.01 2.95 -6.63
N VAL A 36 -3.65 2.67 -5.37
CA VAL A 36 -3.78 1.35 -4.74
C VAL A 36 -5.11 1.30 -4.01
N TYR A 37 -5.79 0.15 -4.06
CA TYR A 37 -7.05 -0.09 -3.38
C TYR A 37 -6.91 -1.26 -2.42
N ALA A 38 -7.38 -1.08 -1.19
CA ALA A 38 -7.48 -2.13 -0.19
C ALA A 38 -8.95 -2.37 0.14
N PHE A 39 -9.33 -3.64 0.20
CA PHE A 39 -10.69 -4.08 0.50
C PHE A 39 -10.65 -4.96 1.74
N ALA A 40 -11.53 -4.69 2.69
CA ALA A 40 -11.66 -5.49 3.90
C ALA A 40 -13.13 -5.88 4.12
N GLU A 41 -13.35 -7.12 4.52
CA GLU A 41 -14.66 -7.69 4.81
C GLU A 41 -14.54 -8.46 6.13
N SER A 42 -15.56 -8.33 7.00
CA SER A 42 -15.64 -9.15 8.21
C SER A 42 -15.89 -10.60 7.83
N ARG A 43 -15.26 -11.51 8.58
CA ARG A 43 -15.41 -12.96 8.43
C ARG A 43 -15.81 -13.58 9.77
N GLU A 44 -16.59 -14.65 9.68
CA GLU A 44 -17.08 -15.42 10.83
C GLU A 44 -16.15 -16.61 11.17
N ASP A 45 -15.15 -16.90 10.33
CA ASP A 45 -14.30 -18.09 10.41
C ASP A 45 -13.06 -17.94 11.30
N ASN A 46 -12.93 -16.86 12.09
CA ASN A 46 -11.75 -16.51 12.90
C ASN A 46 -10.41 -16.55 12.13
N VAL A 47 -10.44 -16.48 10.80
CA VAL A 47 -9.25 -16.51 9.94
C VAL A 47 -9.00 -15.14 9.32
N ILE A 48 -7.78 -14.63 9.50
CA ILE A 48 -7.29 -13.46 8.77
C ILE A 48 -6.72 -13.94 7.42
N LYS A 49 -7.34 -13.51 6.33
CA LYS A 49 -6.87 -13.80 4.98
C LYS A 49 -6.43 -12.52 4.28
N ILE A 50 -5.18 -12.49 3.84
CA ILE A 50 -4.61 -11.40 3.03
C ILE A 50 -4.40 -11.92 1.60
N SER A 51 -4.84 -11.17 0.60
CA SER A 51 -4.64 -11.49 -0.81
C SER A 51 -4.15 -10.25 -1.56
N ALA A 52 -2.99 -10.36 -2.18
CA ALA A 52 -2.39 -9.32 -3.01
C ALA A 52 -2.02 -9.93 -4.36
N LYS A 53 -2.90 -9.77 -5.35
CA LYS A 53 -2.83 -10.49 -6.64
C LYS A 53 -1.79 -9.92 -7.61
N ASP A 54 -1.42 -8.67 -7.42
CA ASP A 54 -0.52 -7.87 -8.25
C ASP A 54 0.87 -7.70 -7.61
N LEU A 55 1.10 -8.37 -6.48
CA LEU A 55 2.34 -8.28 -5.73
C LEU A 55 3.50 -8.91 -6.52
N ARG A 56 4.42 -8.07 -7.00
CA ARG A 56 5.62 -8.45 -7.74
C ARG A 56 6.86 -8.03 -6.96
N VAL A 57 7.14 -8.71 -5.86
CA VAL A 57 8.33 -8.46 -5.05
C VAL A 57 8.98 -9.79 -4.69
N PRO A 58 10.29 -9.95 -4.96
CA PRO A 58 11.04 -11.11 -4.49
C PRO A 58 11.21 -11.04 -2.96
N GLY A 59 11.18 -12.20 -2.29
CA GLY A 59 11.60 -12.32 -0.89
C GLY A 59 10.60 -11.84 0.17
N ILE A 60 9.28 -11.91 -0.08
CA ILE A 60 8.30 -11.64 0.97
C ILE A 60 8.37 -12.69 2.09
N VAL A 61 8.47 -12.20 3.32
CA VAL A 61 8.30 -12.98 4.54
C VAL A 61 7.15 -12.39 5.33
N ILE A 62 6.15 -13.21 5.67
CA ILE A 62 5.03 -12.84 6.52
C ILE A 62 5.16 -13.65 7.80
N SER A 63 5.23 -12.97 8.95
CA SER A 63 5.19 -13.58 10.27
C SER A 63 3.95 -13.07 11.00
N TYR A 64 3.07 -14.00 11.36
CA TYR A 64 1.88 -13.73 12.16
C TYR A 64 2.00 -14.51 13.47
N ILE A 65 1.86 -13.80 14.58
CA ILE A 65 1.76 -14.39 15.92
C ILE A 65 0.33 -14.10 16.38
N GLY A 66 -0.53 -15.11 16.24
CA GLY A 66 -1.84 -15.08 16.89
C GLY A 66 -1.67 -15.38 18.39
N SER A 67 -2.59 -14.86 19.20
CA SER A 67 -2.82 -15.36 20.57
C SER A 67 -3.46 -16.74 20.53
#